data_AF-A0A0D0DZ41-F1
#
_entry.id   AF-A0A0D0DZ41-F1
#
_cell.length_a   1.000
_cell.length_b   1.000
_cell.length_c   1.000
_cell.angle_alpha   90.00
_cell.angle_beta   90.00
_cell.angle_gamma   90.00
#
_symmetry.space_group_name_H-M   'P 1'
#
loop_
_entity.id
_entity.type
_entity.pdbx_description
1 polymer ?
#
loop_
_entity_poly.entity_id
_entity_poly.type
_entity_poly.pdbx_seq_one_letter_code
_entity_poly.pdbx_strand_id
1 'polypeptide(L)'
;MSHTGATNRDMQEHFQHSADTIFKIFCHVLDMVVSPQFYNQYVHLPPNNVIPPKICEEPKLYPFFKDCWGAIDGTHIDVFVPDDALTTHYWNCK
;
A
#
# COMPACT_ATOMS: atom_id res chain seq x y z
N MET A 1 16.88 11.96 -8.11
CA MET A 1 17.12 10.60 -8.61
C MET A 1 15.77 9.97 -8.87
N SER A 2 15.35 9.85 -10.14
CA SER A 2 14.14 9.10 -10.49
C SER A 2 14.46 7.61 -10.33
N HIS A 3 13.75 6.93 -9.44
CA HIS A 3 13.83 5.47 -9.31
C HIS A 3 13.06 4.87 -10.49
N THR A 4 13.69 4.81 -11.66
CA THR A 4 13.12 4.06 -12.79
C THR A 4 13.22 2.58 -12.46
N GLY A 5 12.09 1.89 -12.33
CA GLY A 5 12.08 0.44 -12.13
C GLY A 5 12.79 -0.26 -13.30
N ALA A 6 13.61 -1.27 -12.99
CA ALA A 6 14.30 -2.05 -14.01
C ALA A 6 13.28 -2.80 -14.87
N THR A 7 13.51 -2.85 -16.19
CA THR A 7 12.61 -3.55 -17.10
C THR A 7 12.82 -5.06 -17.02
N ASN A 8 11.85 -5.84 -17.48
CA ASN A 8 12.00 -7.31 -17.59
C ASN A 8 13.20 -7.72 -18.45
N ARG A 9 13.63 -6.89 -19.41
CA ARG A 9 14.82 -7.16 -20.22
C ARG A 9 16.09 -6.97 -19.40
N ASP A 10 16.19 -5.87 -18.66
CA ASP A 10 17.35 -5.59 -17.81
C ASP A 10 17.53 -6.67 -16.74
N MET A 11 16.41 -7.17 -16.19
CA MET A 11 16.42 -8.30 -15.24
C MET A 11 16.93 -9.59 -15.88
N GLN A 12 16.50 -9.92 -17.10
CA GLN A 12 16.98 -11.09 -17.83
C GLN A 12 18.47 -11.01 -18.15
N GLU A 13 18.96 -9.84 -18.54
CA GLU A 13 20.38 -9.59 -18.78
C GLU A 13 21.19 -9.66 -17.49
N HIS A 14 20.65 -9.16 -16.38
CA HIS A 14 21.36 -9.18 -15.10
C HIS A 14 21.47 -10.59 -14.50
N PHE A 15 20.36 -11.33 -14.48
CA PHE A 15 20.30 -12.66 -13.89
C PHE A 15 20.67 -13.79 -14.85
N GLN A 16 20.84 -13.48 -16.15
CA GLN A 16 21.15 -14.47 -17.20
C GLN A 16 20.16 -15.64 -17.22
N HIS A 17 18.88 -15.32 -16.98
CA HIS A 17 17.78 -16.27 -16.94
C HIS A 17 16.61 -15.76 -17.78
N SER A 18 15.69 -16.66 -18.13
CA SER A 18 14.49 -16.30 -18.87
C SER A 18 13.54 -15.46 -18.01
N ALA A 19 12.71 -14.65 -18.67
CA ALA A 19 11.66 -13.89 -18.01
C ALA A 19 10.74 -14.76 -17.14
N ASP A 20 10.45 -15.98 -17.59
CA ASP A 20 9.59 -16.93 -16.88
C ASP A 20 10.21 -17.36 -15.54
N THR A 21 11.49 -17.72 -15.53
CA THR A 21 12.20 -18.08 -14.29
C THR A 21 12.24 -16.90 -13.33
N ILE A 22 12.56 -15.71 -13.83
CA ILE A 22 12.63 -14.49 -13.01
C ILE A 22 11.26 -14.17 -12.42
N PHE A 23 10.20 -14.25 -13.22
CA PHE A 23 8.83 -14.01 -12.78
C PHE A 23 8.39 -15.00 -11.69
N LYS A 24 8.67 -16.29 -11.87
CA LYS A 24 8.34 -17.33 -10.86
C LYS A 24 9.03 -17.07 -9.53
N ILE A 25 10.31 -16.71 -9.56
CA ILE A 25 11.05 -16.37 -8.34
C ILE A 25 10.50 -15.10 -7.71
N PHE A 26 10.19 -14.08 -8.50
CA PHE A 26 9.57 -12.86 -8.00
C PHE A 26 8.25 -13.13 -7.28
N CYS A 27 7.34 -13.91 -7.88
CA CYS A 27 6.11 -14.34 -7.23
C CYS A 27 6.37 -15.11 -5.94
N HIS A 28 7.32 -16.06 -5.94
CA HIS A 28 7.67 -16.80 -4.72
C HIS A 28 8.17 -15.91 -3.58
N VAL A 29 9.00 -14.91 -3.90
CA VAL A 29 9.50 -13.94 -2.91
C VAL A 29 8.35 -13.07 -2.40
N LEU A 30 7.46 -12.61 -3.29
CA LEU A 30 6.28 -11.84 -2.88
C LEU A 30 5.40 -12.66 -1.93
N ASP A 31 5.10 -13.92 -2.26
CA ASP A 31 4.30 -14.82 -1.43
C ASP A 31 4.93 -15.02 -0.04
N MET A 32 6.25 -15.11 0.03
CA MET A 32 6.98 -15.20 1.30
C MET A 32 6.85 -13.90 2.12
N VAL A 33 6.98 -12.74 1.48
CA VAL A 33 6.92 -11.43 2.15
C VAL A 33 5.51 -11.14 2.68
N VAL A 34 4.46 -11.50 1.93
CA VAL A 34 3.07 -11.33 2.38
C VAL A 34 2.61 -12.43 3.32
N SER A 35 3.41 -13.48 3.54
CA SER A 35 3.07 -14.54 4.47
C SER A 35 2.87 -13.97 5.89
N PRO A 36 1.90 -14.49 6.67
CA PRO A 36 1.61 -13.95 8.00
C PRO A 36 2.81 -13.95 8.96
N GLN A 37 3.72 -14.91 8.79
CA GLN A 37 4.92 -15.06 9.61
C GLN A 37 5.89 -13.89 9.38
N PHE A 38 6.15 -13.56 8.12
CA PHE A 38 7.04 -12.46 7.76
C PHE A 38 6.35 -11.11 7.99
N TYR A 39 5.14 -10.94 7.48
CA TYR A 39 4.41 -9.68 7.52
C TYR A 39 4.23 -9.18 8.95
N ASN A 40 3.72 -10.02 9.85
CA ASN A 40 3.45 -9.60 11.24
C ASN A 40 4.72 -9.32 12.05
N GLN A 41 5.86 -9.89 11.65
CA GLN A 41 7.14 -9.72 12.34
C GLN A 41 7.86 -8.44 11.92
N TYR A 42 7.71 -8.01 10.66
CA TYR A 42 8.52 -6.94 10.09
C TYR A 42 7.72 -5.71 9.63
N VAL A 43 6.44 -5.87 9.32
CA VAL A 43 5.57 -4.77 8.90
C VAL A 43 4.82 -4.26 10.12
N HIS A 44 5.27 -3.13 10.63
CA HIS A 44 4.60 -2.41 11.71
C HIS A 44 4.15 -1.05 11.23
N LEU A 45 2.92 -0.68 11.58
CA LEU A 45 2.46 0.68 11.39
C LEU A 45 3.30 1.62 12.27
N PRO A 46 3.62 2.83 11.78
CA PRO A 46 4.30 3.82 12.60
C PRO A 46 3.48 4.07 13.87
N PRO A 47 4.14 4.27 15.03
CA PRO A 47 3.48 4.23 16.34
C PRO A 47 2.45 5.33 16.62
N ASN A 48 2.12 6.18 15.64
CA ASN A 48 1.45 7.45 15.88
C ASN A 48 0.31 7.70 14.89
N ASN A 49 -0.91 7.82 15.43
CA ASN A 49 -2.10 8.44 14.84
C ASN A 49 -1.92 9.95 14.58
N VAL A 50 -0.72 10.39 14.22
CA VAL A 50 -0.42 11.79 14.01
C VAL A 50 -0.75 12.12 12.57
N ILE A 51 -1.97 12.60 12.40
CA ILE A 51 -2.39 13.31 11.19
C ILE A 51 -1.37 14.44 10.98
N PRO A 52 -0.72 14.52 9.80
CA PRO A 52 0.21 15.60 9.49
C PRO A 52 -0.42 16.97 9.79
N PRO A 53 0.32 17.93 10.38
CA PRO A 53 -0.22 19.24 10.77
C PRO A 53 -0.94 19.95 9.62
N LYS A 54 -0.41 19.82 8.39
CA LYS A 54 -1.01 20.36 7.17
C LYS A 54 -2.44 19.90 6.92
N ILE A 55 -2.76 18.65 7.27
CA ILE A 55 -4.11 18.08 7.13
C ILE A 55 -5.00 18.55 8.29
N CYS A 56 -4.45 18.64 9.51
CA CYS A 56 -5.16 19.19 10.68
C CYS A 56 -5.53 20.67 10.51
N GLU A 57 -4.64 21.45 9.91
CA GLU A 57 -4.79 22.89 9.74
C GLU A 57 -5.67 23.27 8.54
N GLU A 58 -5.90 22.35 7.60
CA GLU A 58 -6.71 22.63 6.41
C GLU A 58 -8.17 22.15 6.61
N PRO A 59 -9.14 23.07 6.81
CA PRO A 59 -10.53 22.70 7.14
C PRO A 59 -11.23 21.92 6.03
N LYS A 60 -10.73 22.00 4.80
CA LYS A 60 -11.25 21.25 3.66
C LYS A 60 -10.79 19.79 3.65
N LEU A 61 -9.57 19.51 4.12
CA LEU A 61 -9.02 18.15 4.15
C LEU A 61 -9.38 17.44 5.45
N TYR A 62 -9.38 18.16 6.57
CA TYR A 62 -9.54 17.57 7.89
C TYR A 62 -10.76 16.63 8.04
N PRO A 63 -11.98 16.97 7.56
CA PRO A 63 -13.13 16.07 7.67
C PRO A 63 -12.94 14.70 7.01
N PHE A 64 -12.13 14.64 5.95
CA PHE A 64 -11.89 13.42 5.18
C PHE A 64 -10.69 12.60 5.70
N PHE A 65 -9.74 13.26 6.36
CA PHE A 65 -8.47 12.65 6.76
C PHE A 65 -8.22 12.66 8.28
N LYS A 66 -9.21 13.05 9.09
CA LYS A 66 -9.11 13.10 10.56
C LYS A 66 -8.78 11.76 11.22
N ASP A 67 -9.05 10.64 10.55
CA ASP A 67 -8.74 9.28 11.03
C ASP A 67 -7.75 8.57 10.09
N CYS A 68 -7.07 9.33 9.22
CA CYS A 68 -6.11 8.76 8.27
C CYS A 68 -4.82 8.37 8.99
N TRP A 69 -4.52 7.06 9.02
CA TRP A 69 -3.31 6.51 9.64
C TRP A 69 -2.06 6.64 8.75
N GLY A 70 -2.23 7.14 7.53
CA GLY A 70 -1.17 7.37 6.57
C GLY A 70 -1.69 7.26 5.14
N ALA A 71 -1.14 8.06 4.23
CA ALA A 71 -1.30 7.80 2.81
C ALA A 71 -0.44 6.57 2.48
N ILE A 72 -1.07 5.41 2.36
CA ILE A 72 -0.43 4.25 1.73
C ILE A 72 -0.32 4.60 0.26
N ASP A 73 0.87 4.99 -0.16
CA ASP A 73 1.17 5.36 -1.54
C ASP A 73 0.70 4.25 -2.50
N GLY A 74 -0.40 4.52 -3.22
CA GLY A 74 -0.94 3.72 -4.34
C GLY A 74 -1.28 2.25 -4.10
N THR A 75 -1.08 1.69 -2.91
CA THR A 75 -1.28 0.25 -2.67
C THR A 75 -2.65 0.02 -2.06
N HIS A 76 -3.57 -0.47 -2.89
CA HIS A 76 -4.93 -0.81 -2.48
C HIS A 76 -4.87 -2.02 -1.54
N ILE A 77 -4.92 -1.79 -0.23
CA ILE A 77 -5.14 -2.85 0.75
C ILE A 77 -6.64 -3.08 0.83
N ASP A 78 -7.07 -4.35 0.79
CA ASP A 78 -8.47 -4.69 1.01
C ASP A 78 -8.90 -4.26 2.41
N VAL A 79 -9.71 -3.20 2.47
CA VAL A 79 -10.32 -2.72 3.70
C VAL A 79 -11.58 -3.53 3.96
N PHE A 80 -11.59 -4.26 5.08
CA PHE A 80 -12.81 -4.86 5.60
C PHE A 80 -13.63 -3.77 6.30
N VAL A 81 -14.73 -3.37 5.68
CA VAL A 81 -15.71 -2.47 6.31
C VAL A 81 -16.71 -3.35 7.08
N PRO A 82 -16.88 -3.16 8.40
CA PRO A 82 -17.90 -3.89 9.14
C PRO A 82 -19.30 -3.51 8.63
N ASP A 83 -20.23 -4.48 8.64
CA ASP A 83 -21.55 -4.37 7.98
C ASP A 83 -22.40 -3.19 8.47
N ASP A 84 -22.15 -2.70 9.69
CA ASP A 84 -22.82 -1.53 10.27
C ASP A 84 -22.49 -0.22 9.55
N ALA A 85 -21.27 -0.09 9.01
CA ALA A 85 -20.83 1.10 8.28
C ALA A 85 -21.32 1.18 6.82
N LEU A 86 -21.81 0.07 6.24
CA LEU A 86 -22.37 0.05 4.88
C LEU A 86 -23.77 0.68 4.78
N THR A 87 -24.43 0.94 5.91
CA THR A 87 -25.80 1.47 5.96
C THR A 87 -25.89 3.00 5.91
N THR A 88 -24.77 3.71 6.09
CA THR A 88 -24.74 5.16 5.88
C THR A 88 -24.66 5.49 4.39
N HIS A 89 -25.82 5.88 3.83
CA HIS A 89 -25.98 6.42 2.49
C HIS A 89 -24.88 7.43 2.13
N TYR A 90 -23.87 6.99 1.39
CA TYR A 90 -22.86 7.88 0.82
C TYR A 90 -23.50 8.58 -0.39
N TRP A 91 -24.03 9.78 -0.16
CA TRP A 91 -24.61 10.62 -1.21
C TRP A 91 -23.59 11.67 -1.62
N ASN A 92 -23.05 11.53 -2.84
CA ASN A 92 -22.16 12.53 -3.43
C ASN A 92 -23.01 13.74 -3.85
N CYS A 93 -23.01 14.81 -3.06
CA CYS A 93 -23.59 16.08 -3.47
C CYS A 93 -22.69 16.71 -4.54
N LYS A 94 -23.24 16.86 -5.75
CA LYS A 94 -22.64 17.61 -6.86
C LYS A 94 -22.49 19.09 -6.55
#